data_AF-A0AAN8IST9-F1
#
_entry.id   AF-A0AAN8IST9-F1
#
_cell.length_a   1.000
_cell.length_b   1.000
_cell.length_c   1.000
_cell.angle_alpha   90.00
_cell.angle_beta   90.00
_cell.angle_gamma   90.00
#
_symmetry.space_group_name_H-M   'P 1'
#
loop_
_entity.id
_entity.type
_entity.pdbx_description
1 polymer ?
#
loop_
_entity_poly.entity_id
_entity_poly.type
_entity_poly.pdbx_seq_one_letter_code
_entity_poly.pdbx_strand_id
1 'polypeptide(L)'
;MSENCRLACGKCGVTRAITCSGGEKNQGQFDHSPSRVISTTTAAPLQRPPPRTGGTSTCNSPMCFNEYQCCPVWALQGECQTKPVFMLCQCRVSCQQCRPPYRYGDCADYHSDCAKWSRTGECRKPWMLENCRRSCNSCATIDSLRPRCTHRFTRTVFFTSIGM
;
A
#
# COMPACT_ATOMS: atom_id res chain seq x y z
N MET A 1 -18.52 -11.24 -4.26
CA MET A 1 -17.52 -10.38 -3.59
C MET A 1 -16.91 -9.49 -4.65
N SER A 2 -17.56 -8.34 -4.94
CA SER A 2 -17.20 -7.40 -6.02
C SER A 2 -16.80 -6.07 -5.37
N GLU A 3 -15.56 -5.64 -5.49
CA GLU A 3 -14.96 -4.87 -6.61
C GLU A 3 -15.11 -3.35 -6.43
N ASN A 4 -13.95 -2.69 -6.31
CA ASN A 4 -13.57 -1.46 -7.02
C ASN A 4 -14.62 -0.35 -7.22
N CYS A 5 -15.29 0.07 -6.16
CA CYS A 5 -15.92 1.38 -6.11
C CYS A 5 -14.87 2.47 -5.80
N ARG A 6 -13.97 2.80 -6.75
CA ARG A 6 -12.95 3.84 -6.49
C ARG A 6 -12.71 4.91 -7.54
N LEU A 7 -13.47 5.03 -8.64
CA LEU A 7 -13.14 6.05 -9.66
C LEU A 7 -14.29 6.85 -10.30
N ALA A 8 -15.54 6.76 -9.85
CA ALA A 8 -16.58 7.68 -10.34
C ALA A 8 -17.59 8.05 -9.25
N CYS A 9 -17.67 9.35 -8.95
CA CYS A 9 -18.64 10.03 -8.08
C CYS A 9 -18.62 9.60 -6.61
N GLY A 10 -18.25 10.52 -5.70
CA GLY A 10 -18.12 10.32 -4.26
C GLY A 10 -19.39 9.89 -3.51
N LYS A 11 -19.86 8.67 -3.76
CA LYS A 11 -21.04 8.05 -3.15
C LYS A 11 -20.68 6.77 -2.38
N CYS A 12 -19.54 6.76 -1.69
CA CYS A 12 -19.23 5.69 -0.73
C CYS A 12 -20.30 5.68 0.38
N GLY A 13 -20.94 4.53 0.61
CA GLY A 13 -22.00 4.36 1.63
C GLY A 13 -23.43 4.35 1.09
N VAL A 14 -23.61 4.45 -0.22
CA VAL A 14 -24.92 4.50 -0.87
C VAL A 14 -25.16 3.20 -1.64
N THR A 15 -26.30 2.54 -1.42
CA THR A 15 -26.62 1.28 -2.11
C THR A 15 -26.84 1.50 -3.62
N ARG A 16 -26.59 0.46 -4.44
CA ARG A 16 -26.75 0.54 -5.91
C ARG A 16 -28.14 1.01 -6.36
N ALA A 17 -29.17 0.81 -5.53
CA ALA A 17 -30.54 1.28 -5.77
C ALA A 17 -30.67 2.81 -5.83
N ILE A 18 -29.80 3.55 -5.14
CA ILE A 18 -29.84 5.02 -5.10
C ILE A 18 -29.00 5.65 -6.22
N THR A 19 -28.03 4.90 -6.77
CA THR A 19 -27.17 5.39 -7.86
C THR A 19 -27.77 5.14 -9.24
N CYS A 20 -28.52 4.05 -9.42
CA CYS A 20 -29.24 3.77 -10.65
C CYS A 20 -30.73 4.02 -10.44
N SER A 21 -31.20 5.20 -10.85
CA SER A 21 -32.62 5.57 -10.86
C SER A 21 -33.41 4.64 -11.80
N GLY A 22 -33.96 3.56 -11.26
CA GLY A 22 -35.20 2.96 -11.76
C GLY A 22 -36.36 3.79 -11.17
N GLY A 23 -37.13 4.44 -12.03
CA GLY A 23 -38.03 5.53 -11.63
C GLY A 23 -39.27 5.09 -10.85
N GLU A 24 -39.84 6.03 -10.10
CA GLU A 24 -41.24 6.44 -10.21
C GLU A 24 -41.51 7.77 -9.46
N LYS A 25 -42.46 8.51 -10.03
CA LYS A 25 -43.03 9.84 -9.74
C LYS A 25 -43.13 10.23 -8.25
N ASN A 26 -42.84 11.48 -7.86
CA ASN A 26 -43.76 12.64 -7.85
C ASN A 26 -43.21 13.85 -7.08
N GLN A 27 -43.48 15.03 -7.66
CA GLN A 27 -43.77 16.39 -7.14
C GLN A 27 -43.44 16.82 -5.69
N GLY A 28 -42.91 18.05 -5.58
CA GLY A 28 -42.97 18.92 -4.38
C GLY A 28 -41.77 19.89 -4.30
N GLN A 29 -41.80 21.03 -5.00
CA GLN A 29 -42.20 22.35 -4.50
C GLN A 29 -41.03 23.14 -3.85
N PHE A 30 -40.68 24.27 -4.49
CA PHE A 30 -39.73 25.28 -4.02
C PHE A 30 -40.34 26.17 -2.94
N ASP A 31 -39.54 26.63 -1.96
CA ASP A 31 -39.78 27.89 -1.23
C ASP A 31 -38.47 28.52 -0.70
N HIS A 32 -38.48 29.86 -0.60
CA HIS A 32 -37.35 30.79 -0.60
C HIS A 32 -36.83 31.25 0.79
N SER A 33 -35.58 31.75 0.79
CA SER A 33 -35.08 32.93 1.57
C SER A 33 -34.40 32.72 2.97
N PRO A 34 -33.68 33.73 3.53
CA PRO A 34 -32.21 33.70 3.61
C PRO A 34 -31.63 33.86 5.03
N SER A 35 -30.29 33.93 5.12
CA SER A 35 -29.47 34.34 6.28
C SER A 35 -29.20 33.32 7.38
N ARG A 36 -28.02 32.67 7.30
CA ARG A 36 -27.08 32.67 8.44
C ARG A 36 -25.65 32.36 7.99
N VAL A 37 -24.81 33.36 8.16
CA VAL A 37 -23.35 33.25 8.09
C VAL A 37 -22.91 32.37 9.26
N ILE A 38 -22.32 31.22 8.99
CA ILE A 38 -21.57 30.44 9.98
C ILE A 38 -20.16 30.29 9.43
N SER A 39 -19.25 31.03 10.05
CA SER A 39 -17.81 30.86 9.91
C SER A 39 -17.43 29.42 10.24
N THR A 40 -17.09 28.65 9.21
CA THR A 40 -16.43 27.36 9.36
C THR A 40 -14.96 27.53 8.99
N THR A 41 -14.12 27.40 10.01
CA THR A 41 -12.66 27.36 9.95
C THR A 41 -12.20 26.41 8.84
N THR A 42 -11.62 26.98 7.77
CA THR A 42 -11.01 26.25 6.67
C THR A 42 -9.84 25.43 7.21
N ALA A 43 -10.06 24.13 7.38
CA ALA A 43 -8.97 23.18 7.57
C ALA A 43 -8.07 23.21 6.32
N ALA A 44 -6.81 23.58 6.52
CA ALA A 44 -5.81 23.59 5.46
C ALA A 44 -5.72 22.19 4.80
N PRO A 45 -5.66 22.11 3.46
CA PRO A 45 -5.47 20.83 2.79
C PRO A 45 -4.11 20.26 3.21
N LEU A 46 -4.09 18.99 3.63
CA LEU A 46 -2.86 18.21 3.76
C LEU A 46 -2.23 18.10 2.36
N GLN A 47 -1.35 19.05 2.03
CA GLN A 47 -0.60 19.01 0.79
C GLN A 47 0.33 17.79 0.82
N ARG A 48 0.27 17.01 -0.26
CA ARG A 48 1.25 15.97 -0.57
C ARG A 48 2.65 16.58 -0.45
N PRO A 49 3.59 15.98 0.31
CA PRO A 49 4.95 16.50 0.38
C PRO A 49 5.53 16.61 -1.04
N PRO A 50 6.28 17.67 -1.34
CA PRO A 50 6.84 17.88 -2.67
C PRO A 50 7.72 16.70 -3.08
N PRO A 51 7.79 16.36 -4.38
CA PRO A 51 8.78 15.40 -4.85
C PRO A 51 10.16 15.98 -4.51
N ARG A 52 10.88 15.32 -3.59
CA ARG A 52 12.27 15.68 -3.30
C ARG A 52 13.13 15.33 -4.51
N THR A 53 13.26 16.29 -5.42
CA THR A 53 14.34 16.32 -6.41
C THR A 53 15.62 16.68 -5.68
N GLY A 54 16.50 15.71 -5.43
CA GLY A 54 17.83 15.99 -4.89
C GLY A 54 18.39 14.85 -4.05
N GLY A 55 19.11 13.96 -4.71
CA GLY A 55 19.91 12.92 -4.07
C GLY A 55 20.39 11.93 -5.11
N THR A 56 21.60 12.14 -5.63
CA THR A 56 22.35 11.21 -6.49
C THR A 56 22.68 9.93 -5.73
N SER A 57 21.65 9.18 -5.35
CA SER A 57 21.76 7.77 -4.96
C SER A 57 21.59 6.99 -6.25
N THR A 58 22.67 6.38 -6.72
CA THR A 58 22.74 5.53 -7.91
C THR A 58 21.99 4.23 -7.69
N CYS A 59 20.67 4.35 -7.49
CA CYS A 59 19.78 3.23 -7.32
C CYS A 59 19.35 2.76 -8.70
N ASN A 60 20.25 2.01 -9.33
CA ASN A 60 20.06 1.39 -10.63
C ASN A 60 19.21 0.11 -10.51
N SER A 61 17.95 0.25 -10.11
CA SER A 61 16.94 -0.75 -10.48
C SER A 61 16.07 -0.08 -11.55
N PRO A 62 16.32 -0.36 -12.85
CA PRO A 62 15.59 0.29 -13.95
C PRO A 62 14.10 -0.03 -13.93
N MET A 63 13.72 -1.09 -13.22
CA MET A 63 12.36 -1.58 -13.13
C MET A 63 11.65 -1.09 -11.86
N CYS A 64 10.32 -1.05 -11.92
CA CYS A 64 9.47 -0.65 -10.80
C CYS A 64 9.08 -1.87 -9.94
N PHE A 65 10.02 -2.35 -9.11
CA PHE A 65 9.81 -3.46 -8.18
C PHE A 65 10.17 -3.07 -6.74
N ASN A 66 9.78 -3.92 -5.78
CA ASN A 66 10.38 -3.96 -4.45
C ASN A 66 11.48 -5.02 -4.44
N GLU A 67 12.59 -4.75 -3.76
CA GLU A 67 13.73 -5.66 -3.65
C GLU A 67 13.56 -6.66 -2.50
N TYR A 68 12.68 -6.37 -1.52
CA TYR A 68 12.46 -7.18 -0.33
C TYR A 68 10.99 -7.42 -0.03
N GLN A 69 10.67 -8.62 0.47
CA GLN A 69 9.33 -9.00 0.92
C GLN A 69 8.80 -8.13 2.08
N CYS A 70 9.71 -7.49 2.83
CA CYS A 70 9.38 -6.63 3.96
C CYS A 70 9.09 -5.17 3.60
N CYS A 71 9.35 -4.76 2.35
CA CYS A 71 9.05 -3.41 1.88
C CYS A 71 7.62 -2.90 2.22
N PRO A 72 6.54 -3.68 2.05
CA PRO A 72 5.20 -3.21 2.44
C PRO A 72 5.07 -2.97 3.95
N VAL A 73 5.69 -3.81 4.79
CA VAL A 73 5.65 -3.66 6.26
C VAL A 73 6.42 -2.40 6.67
N TRP A 74 7.64 -2.21 6.15
CA TRP A 74 8.47 -1.05 6.45
C TRP A 74 7.84 0.26 5.95
N ALA A 75 7.20 0.25 4.78
CA ALA A 75 6.47 1.41 4.28
C ALA A 75 5.30 1.80 5.19
N LEU A 76 4.52 0.81 5.68
CA LEU A 76 3.45 1.05 6.66
C LEU A 76 3.98 1.58 8.00
N GLN A 77 5.23 1.26 8.35
CA GLN A 77 5.90 1.76 9.55
C GLN A 77 6.49 3.18 9.38
N GLY A 78 6.36 3.80 8.20
CA GLY A 78 6.88 5.14 7.95
C GLY A 78 8.36 5.18 7.56
N GLU A 79 8.96 4.04 7.19
CA GLU A 79 10.38 4.00 6.82
C GLU A 79 10.68 4.76 5.53
N CYS A 80 9.68 4.99 4.68
CA CYS A 80 9.83 5.86 3.51
C CYS A 80 10.24 7.29 3.89
N GLN A 81 9.85 7.76 5.08
CA GLN A 81 10.15 9.09 5.60
C GLN A 81 11.39 9.08 6.51
N THR A 82 11.52 8.07 7.37
CA THR A 82 12.64 7.98 8.33
C THR A 82 13.93 7.45 7.71
N LYS A 83 13.85 6.62 6.65
CA LYS A 83 14.98 6.05 5.91
C LYS A 83 14.81 6.18 4.39
N PRO A 84 14.68 7.42 3.87
CA PRO A 84 14.31 7.67 2.48
C PRO A 84 15.35 7.13 1.49
N VAL A 85 16.65 7.21 1.80
CA VAL A 85 17.71 6.73 0.89
C VAL A 85 17.57 5.23 0.62
N PHE A 86 17.39 4.41 1.65
CA PHE A 86 17.20 2.97 1.48
C PHE A 86 15.86 2.65 0.84
N MET A 87 14.78 3.23 1.38
CA MET A 87 13.42 2.86 1.00
C MET A 87 13.04 3.31 -0.41
N LEU A 88 13.48 4.50 -0.86
CA LEU A 88 13.22 4.99 -2.22
C LEU A 88 14.03 4.24 -3.29
N CYS A 89 15.03 3.48 -2.87
CA CYS A 89 15.85 2.64 -3.75
C CYS A 89 15.37 1.20 -3.78
N GLN A 90 15.13 0.63 -2.61
CA GLN A 90 14.85 -0.81 -2.44
C GLN A 90 13.34 -1.11 -2.39
N CYS A 91 12.51 -0.15 -1.99
CA CYS A 91 11.08 -0.34 -1.74
C CYS A 91 10.24 0.64 -2.55
N ARG A 92 10.62 0.85 -3.81
CA ARG A 92 10.09 1.90 -4.70
C ARG A 92 8.57 1.84 -4.84
N VAL A 93 8.03 0.63 -5.03
CA VAL A 93 6.59 0.42 -5.17
C VAL A 93 5.87 0.72 -3.86
N SER A 94 6.40 0.20 -2.74
CA SER A 94 5.79 0.39 -1.41
C SER A 94 5.80 1.86 -0.96
N CYS A 95 6.85 2.60 -1.31
CA CYS A 95 6.96 4.04 -1.07
C CYS A 95 6.33 4.90 -2.16
N GLN A 96 5.61 4.31 -3.12
CA GLN A 96 4.90 5.02 -4.19
C GLN A 96 5.83 5.90 -5.05
N GLN A 97 7.09 5.52 -5.17
CA GLN A 97 8.10 6.20 -5.97
C GLN A 97 7.98 5.86 -7.47
N CYS A 98 7.29 4.78 -7.79
CA CYS A 98 6.99 4.36 -9.15
C CYS A 98 5.65 3.61 -9.22
N ARG A 99 5.08 3.49 -10.42
CA ARG A 99 3.84 2.74 -10.68
C ARG A 99 4.16 1.48 -11.48
N PRO A 100 4.00 0.28 -10.91
CA PRO A 100 4.27 -0.96 -11.64
C PRO A 100 3.20 -1.25 -12.70
N PRO A 101 3.55 -1.96 -13.79
CA PRO A 101 2.59 -2.43 -14.80
C PRO A 101 1.78 -3.66 -14.34
N TYR A 102 2.06 -4.20 -13.15
CA TYR A 102 1.37 -5.34 -12.55
C TYR A 102 0.52 -4.90 -11.35
N ARG A 103 -0.41 -5.76 -10.90
CA ARG A 103 -1.22 -5.48 -9.71
C ARG A 103 -0.46 -5.81 -8.43
N TYR A 104 0.17 -4.79 -7.86
CA TYR A 104 0.88 -4.91 -6.59
C TYR A 104 -0.07 -5.26 -5.44
N GLY A 105 0.31 -6.27 -4.64
CA GLY A 105 -0.47 -6.76 -3.51
C GLY A 105 -1.03 -8.17 -3.73
N ASP A 106 -1.33 -8.53 -4.98
CA ASP A 106 -1.87 -9.85 -5.30
C ASP A 106 -0.83 -10.96 -5.09
N CYS A 107 -1.31 -12.17 -4.77
CA CYS A 107 -0.51 -13.40 -4.78
C CYS A 107 -0.31 -13.85 -6.24
N ALA A 108 0.63 -13.20 -6.92
CA ALA A 108 0.97 -13.42 -8.31
C ALA A 108 2.48 -13.29 -8.54
N ASP A 109 2.91 -13.78 -9.70
CA ASP A 109 4.24 -13.52 -10.21
C ASP A 109 4.23 -12.21 -10.99
N TYR A 110 5.14 -11.31 -10.66
CA TYR A 110 5.24 -9.99 -11.27
C TYR A 110 6.25 -9.94 -12.42
N HIS A 111 6.96 -11.04 -12.67
CA HIS A 111 7.90 -11.18 -13.77
C HIS A 111 7.59 -12.46 -14.59
N SER A 112 7.74 -12.36 -15.92
CA SER A 112 7.43 -13.46 -16.85
C SER A 112 8.28 -14.71 -16.61
N ASP A 113 9.55 -14.53 -16.19
CA ASP A 113 10.49 -15.63 -15.96
C ASP A 113 10.39 -16.28 -14.57
N CYS A 114 9.46 -15.86 -13.71
CA CYS A 114 9.34 -16.40 -12.35
C CYS A 114 9.22 -17.93 -12.32
N ALA A 115 8.45 -18.51 -13.23
CA ALA A 115 8.29 -19.96 -13.33
C ALA A 115 9.58 -20.68 -13.76
N LYS A 116 10.42 -20.04 -14.56
CA LYS A 116 11.73 -20.57 -14.96
C LYS A 116 12.70 -20.51 -13.78
N TRP A 117 12.81 -19.34 -13.14
CA TRP A 117 13.74 -19.11 -12.04
C TRP A 117 13.39 -19.92 -10.79
N SER A 118 12.11 -20.15 -10.50
CA SER A 118 11.73 -21.00 -9.37
C SER A 118 12.22 -22.44 -9.55
N ARG A 119 12.11 -22.99 -10.76
CA ARG A 119 12.59 -24.33 -11.11
C ARG A 119 14.11 -24.47 -11.03
N THR A 120 14.85 -23.36 -11.20
CA THR A 120 16.31 -23.35 -11.05
C THR A 120 16.78 -23.06 -9.61
N GLY A 121 15.86 -23.03 -8.64
CA GLY A 121 16.20 -22.89 -7.21
C GLY A 121 16.41 -21.45 -6.73
N GLU A 122 15.99 -20.46 -7.52
CA GLU A 122 16.27 -19.05 -7.22
C GLU A 122 15.42 -18.47 -6.08
N CYS A 123 14.41 -19.20 -5.61
CA CYS A 123 13.48 -18.74 -4.57
C CYS A 123 14.13 -18.39 -3.23
N ARG A 124 15.41 -18.71 -3.02
CA ARG A 124 16.17 -18.24 -1.86
C ARG A 124 16.55 -16.75 -1.94
N LYS A 125 16.50 -16.14 -3.13
CA LYS A 125 16.80 -14.72 -3.33
C LYS A 125 15.66 -13.83 -2.77
N PRO A 126 15.96 -12.77 -2.01
CA PRO A 126 14.93 -11.88 -1.45
C PRO A 126 13.98 -11.29 -2.50
N TRP A 127 14.52 -10.92 -3.66
CA TRP A 127 13.73 -10.40 -4.77
C TRP A 127 12.70 -11.41 -5.28
N MET A 128 13.06 -12.70 -5.35
CA MET A 128 12.16 -13.76 -5.79
C MET A 128 10.98 -13.94 -4.82
N LEU A 129 11.22 -13.85 -3.51
CA LEU A 129 10.17 -13.98 -2.50
C LEU A 129 9.14 -12.85 -2.57
N GLU A 130 9.53 -11.67 -3.06
CA GLU A 130 8.65 -10.51 -3.21
C GLU A 130 7.98 -10.44 -4.59
N ASN A 131 8.68 -10.83 -5.65
CA ASN A 131 8.22 -10.61 -7.02
C ASN A 131 7.78 -11.88 -7.75
N CYS A 132 8.14 -13.06 -7.27
CA CYS A 132 7.75 -14.36 -7.82
C CYS A 132 6.94 -15.16 -6.80
N ARG A 133 5.94 -14.50 -6.21
CA ARG A 133 5.24 -14.98 -5.01
C ARG A 133 4.53 -16.30 -5.22
N ARG A 134 3.92 -16.49 -6.41
CA ARG A 134 3.20 -17.72 -6.73
C ARG A 134 4.17 -18.84 -7.06
N SER A 135 5.14 -18.57 -7.93
CA SER A 135 6.15 -19.54 -8.35
C SER A 135 7.04 -20.03 -7.20
N CYS A 136 7.30 -19.17 -6.21
CA CYS A 136 8.10 -19.51 -5.02
C CYS A 136 7.27 -19.88 -3.79
N ASN A 137 5.95 -19.98 -3.91
CA ASN A 137 5.03 -20.23 -2.80
C ASN A 137 5.30 -19.32 -1.57
N SER A 138 5.61 -18.05 -1.83
CA SER A 138 5.99 -17.07 -0.82
C SER A 138 4.90 -16.02 -0.58
N CYS A 139 3.68 -16.26 -1.05
CA CYS A 139 2.55 -15.38 -0.79
C CYS A 139 2.32 -15.19 0.71
N ALA A 140 2.19 -13.93 1.11
CA ALA A 140 2.06 -13.56 2.51
C ALA A 140 1.19 -12.30 2.63
N THR A 141 0.34 -12.27 3.66
CA THR A 141 -0.40 -11.06 4.05
C THR A 141 0.47 -10.17 4.92
N ILE A 142 0.12 -8.89 5.04
CA ILE A 142 0.80 -7.95 5.95
C ILE A 142 0.88 -8.52 7.37
N ASP A 143 -0.20 -9.14 7.87
CA ASP A 143 -0.24 -9.68 9.23
C ASP A 143 0.74 -10.85 9.41
N SER A 144 0.87 -11.73 8.40
CA SER A 144 1.84 -12.82 8.43
C SER A 144 3.29 -12.36 8.25
N LEU A 145 3.52 -11.26 7.53
CA LEU A 145 4.85 -10.68 7.32
C LEU A 145 5.33 -9.85 8.50
N ARG A 146 4.41 -9.20 9.22
CA ARG A 146 4.72 -8.31 10.34
C ARG A 146 5.73 -8.93 11.31
N PRO A 147 5.51 -10.09 11.95
CA PRO A 147 6.49 -10.64 12.90
C PRO A 147 7.88 -10.79 12.26
N ARG A 148 7.96 -11.34 11.04
CA ARG A 148 9.23 -11.58 10.33
C ARG A 148 9.97 -10.29 9.94
N CYS A 149 9.23 -9.22 9.65
CA CYS A 149 9.77 -7.97 9.13
C CYS A 149 9.94 -6.88 10.19
N THR A 150 9.33 -7.04 11.37
CA THR A 150 9.45 -6.14 12.51
C THR A 150 10.38 -6.65 13.60
N HIS A 151 10.90 -7.87 13.47
CA HIS A 151 11.94 -8.37 14.37
C HIS A 151 13.26 -7.59 14.20
N ARG A 152 13.30 -6.42 14.82
CA ARG A 152 14.48 -5.98 15.55
C ARG A 152 14.69 -7.03 16.64
N PHE A 153 15.92 -7.48 16.85
CA PHE A 153 16.33 -8.34 17.96
C PHE A 153 15.75 -7.80 19.30
N THR A 154 14.53 -8.15 19.65
CA THR A 154 14.13 -8.19 21.05
C THR A 154 14.81 -9.44 21.57
N ARG A 155 16.06 -9.24 22.03
CA ARG A 155 16.71 -10.14 22.98
C ARG A 155 15.62 -10.71 23.87
N THR A 156 15.57 -12.04 23.96
CA THR A 156 14.85 -12.75 25.01
C THR A 156 15.18 -12.09 26.35
N VAL A 157 14.29 -11.23 26.84
CA VAL A 157 14.26 -10.75 28.22
C VAL A 157 12.84 -10.98 28.73
N PHE A 158 12.54 -12.26 28.94
CA PHE A 158 11.64 -12.69 30.02
C PHE A 158 12.60 -13.30 31.05
N PHE A 159 13.03 -12.58 32.10
CA PHE A 159 12.32 -12.45 33.36
C PHE A 159 11.62 -13.75 33.80
N THR A 160 12.37 -14.63 34.45
CA THR A 160 11.85 -15.39 35.60
C THR A 160 12.77 -15.10 36.79
N SER A 161 12.46 -13.99 37.47
CA SER A 161 12.73 -13.88 38.89
C SER A 161 11.76 -14.85 39.58
N ILE A 162 12.29 -15.96 40.09
CA ILE A 162 11.70 -16.64 41.25
C ILE A 162 12.80 -16.57 42.30
N GLY A 163 12.70 -15.55 43.15
CA GLY A 163 13.37 -15.55 44.44
C GLY A 163 12.46 -16.22 45.45
N MET A 164 12.97 -17.25 46.10
CA MET A 164 12.99 -17.53 47.55
C MET A 164 13.51 -18.95 47.75
#